data_AF-A0A522VUP8-F1
#
_entry.id   AF-A0A522VUP8-F1
#
_cell.length_a   1.000
_cell.length_b   1.000
_cell.length_c   1.000
_cell.angle_alpha   90.00
_cell.angle_beta   90.00
_cell.angle_gamma   90.00
#
_symmetry.space_group_name_H-M   'P 1'
#
loop_
_entity.id
_entity.type
_entity.pdbx_description
1 polymer ?
#
loop_
_entity_poly.entity_id
_entity_poly.type
_entity_poly.pdbx_seq_one_letter_code
_entity_poly.pdbx_strand_id
1 'polypeptide(L)' 'MAHILTVRKIDPKLHAALRERASSGGRSVEAEVRSILAETCLPQATADWAEGLRERARARTGNHPQSDSADLIRQGRDER' A
#
# COMPACT_ATOMS: atom_id res chain seq x y z
N MET A 1 17.49 -9.10 -10.91
CA MET A 1 17.40 -10.43 -11.57
C MET A 1 15.93 -10.74 -11.80
N ALA A 2 15.56 -11.29 -12.95
CA ALA A 2 14.18 -11.72 -13.20
C ALA A 2 13.96 -13.13 -12.62
N HIS A 3 12.89 -13.31 -11.84
CA HIS A 3 12.52 -14.61 -11.28
C HIS A 3 11.25 -15.12 -11.98
N ILE A 4 11.26 -16.38 -12.43
CA ILE A 4 10.14 -17.02 -13.14
C ILE A 4 9.52 -18.07 -12.21
N LEU A 5 8.19 -18.02 -12.05
CA LEU A 5 7.40 -19.01 -11.31
C LEU A 5 6.49 -19.75 -12.28
N THR A 6 6.56 -21.08 -12.31
CA THR A 6 5.66 -21.93 -13.11
C THR A 6 4.77 -22.76 -12.20
N VAL A 7 3.45 -22.61 -12.32
CA VAL A 7 2.46 -23.42 -11.61
C VAL A 7 1.87 -24.43 -12.59
N ARG A 8 2.09 -25.72 -12.35
CA ARG A 8 1.59 -26.81 -13.22
C ARG A 8 0.30 -27.40 -12.67
N LYS A 9 -0.49 -28.02 -13.54
CA LYS A 9 -1.74 -28.74 -13.21
C LYS A 9 -2.77 -27.87 -12.47
N ILE A 10 -2.92 -26.61 -12.88
CA ILE A 10 -4.03 -25.77 -12.42
C ILE A 10 -5.35 -26.34 -12.94
N ASP A 11 -6.36 -26.37 -12.08
CA ASP A 11 -7.73 -26.71 -12.47
C ASP A 11 -8.18 -25.77 -13.61
N PRO A 12 -8.67 -26.29 -14.75
CA PRO A 12 -9.15 -25.47 -15.85
C PRO A 12 -10.20 -24.41 -15.46
N LYS A 13 -11.06 -24.72 -14.48
CA LYS A 13 -12.04 -23.79 -13.93
C LYS A 13 -11.38 -22.63 -13.21
N LEU A 14 -10.33 -22.90 -12.44
CA LEU A 14 -9.55 -21.86 -11.77
C LEU A 14 -8.81 -20.97 -12.78
N HIS A 15 -8.24 -21.56 -13.84
CA HIS A 15 -7.61 -20.77 -14.90
C HIS A 15 -8.61 -19.87 -15.62
N ALA A 16 -9.82 -20.35 -15.90
CA ALA A 16 -10.89 -19.55 -16.50
C ALA A 16 -11.30 -18.39 -15.57
N ALA A 17 -11.51 -18.66 -14.28
CA ALA A 17 -11.86 -17.63 -13.30
C ALA A 17 -10.77 -16.55 -13.16
N LEU A 18 -9.48 -16.94 -13.18
CA LEU A 18 -8.36 -15.99 -13.18
C LEU A 18 -8.38 -15.09 -14.42
N ARG A 19 -8.67 -15.67 -15.60
CA ARG A 19 -8.75 -14.91 -16.84
C ARG A 19 -9.90 -13.90 -16.83
N GLU A 20 -11.06 -14.31 -16.33
CA GLU A 20 -12.22 -13.42 -16.18
C GLU A 20 -11.90 -12.27 -15.22
N ARG A 21 -11.37 -12.57 -14.03
CA ARG A 21 -10.96 -11.55 -13.05
C ARG A 21 -9.94 -10.57 -13.64
N ALA A 22 -8.94 -11.07 -14.35
CA ALA A 22 -7.94 -10.24 -15.01
C ALA A 22 -8.56 -9.31 -16.06
N SER A 23 -9.51 -9.83 -16.85
CA SER A 23 -10.25 -9.07 -17.86
C SER A 23 -11.10 -7.96 -17.24
N SER A 24 -11.81 -8.26 -16.14
CA SER A 24 -12.56 -7.26 -15.38
C SER A 24 -11.67 -6.17 -14.78
N GLY A 25 -10.43 -6.51 -14.40
CA GLY A 25 -9.43 -5.55 -13.91
C GLY A 25 -8.63 -4.85 -15.01
N GLY A 26 -8.94 -5.08 -16.30
CA GLY A 26 -8.21 -4.47 -17.43
C GLY A 26 -6.73 -4.85 -17.52
N ARG A 27 -6.34 -6.01 -16.96
CA ARG A 27 -4.93 -6.45 -16.88
C ARG A 27 -4.73 -7.86 -17.43
N SER A 28 -3.48 -8.21 -17.69
CA SER A 28 -3.13 -9.57 -18.13
C SER A 28 -3.27 -10.57 -16.98
N VAL A 29 -3.43 -11.85 -17.32
CA VAL A 29 -3.48 -12.94 -16.33
C VAL A 29 -2.20 -13.00 -15.49
N GLU A 30 -1.05 -12.75 -16.11
CA GLU A 30 0.23 -12.68 -15.38
C GLU A 30 0.24 -11.54 -14.35
N ALA A 31 -0.23 -10.35 -14.75
CA ALA A 31 -0.31 -9.19 -13.86
C ALA A 31 -1.30 -9.44 -12.71
N GLU A 32 -2.41 -10.09 -12.98
CA GLU A 32 -3.39 -10.54 -11.99
C GLU A 32 -2.76 -11.49 -10.97
N VAL A 33 -2.10 -12.56 -11.43
CA VAL A 33 -1.42 -13.54 -10.56
C VAL A 33 -0.35 -12.86 -9.71
N ARG A 34 0.45 -11.98 -10.32
CA ARG A 34 1.48 -11.22 -9.59
C ARG A 34 0.87 -10.35 -8.49
N SER A 35 -0.26 -9.70 -8.78
CA SER A 35 -0.98 -8.89 -7.81
C SER A 35 -1.50 -9.72 -6.64
N ILE A 36 -2.11 -10.88 -6.91
CA ILE A 36 -2.61 -11.79 -5.86
C ILE A 36 -1.47 -12.24 -4.95
N LEU A 37 -0.36 -12.68 -5.55
CA LEU A 37 0.80 -13.15 -4.80
C LEU A 37 1.42 -12.02 -3.98
N ALA A 38 1.52 -10.81 -4.53
CA ALA A 38 2.02 -9.65 -3.80
C ALA A 38 1.13 -9.31 -2.60
N GLU A 39 -0.19 -9.23 -2.80
CA GLU A 39 -1.17 -8.92 -1.76
C GLU A 39 -1.19 -9.96 -0.63
N THR A 40 -0.99 -11.24 -0.98
CA THR A 40 -1.10 -12.36 -0.04
C THR A 40 0.22 -12.65 0.69
N CYS A 41 1.35 -12.55 -0.01
CA CYS A 41 2.64 -13.01 0.51
C CYS A 41 3.53 -11.88 1.03
N LEU A 42 3.33 -10.64 0.60
CA LEU A 42 4.04 -9.50 1.16
C LEU A 42 3.30 -9.03 2.41
N PRO A 43 4.01 -8.61 3.47
CA PRO A 43 3.37 -7.90 4.56
C PRO A 43 2.65 -6.70 3.97
N GLN A 44 1.32 -6.62 4.16
CA GLN A 44 0.55 -5.42 3.87
C GLN A 44 1.29 -4.28 4.54
N ALA A 45 1.84 -3.37 3.75
CA ALA A 45 2.51 -2.22 4.31
C ALA A 45 1.43 -1.43 5.06
N THR A 46 1.34 -1.63 6.37
CA THR A 46 0.75 -0.69 7.32
C THR A 46 1.57 0.60 7.37
N ALA A 47 2.24 0.98 6.28
CA ALA A 47 3.09 2.13 6.13
C ALA A 47 2.33 3.31 5.51
N ASP A 48 1.25 3.09 4.75
CA ASP A 48 0.70 4.20 3.94
C ASP A 48 -0.42 5.01 4.59
N TRP A 49 -0.98 4.60 5.72
CA TRP A 49 -1.93 5.48 6.42
C TRP A 49 -1.21 6.63 7.12
N ALA A 50 -0.18 6.32 7.91
CA ALA A 50 0.58 7.34 8.64
C ALA A 50 1.45 8.18 7.72
N GLU A 51 2.06 7.57 6.69
CA GLU A 51 2.82 8.30 5.67
C GLU A 51 1.90 9.18 4.80
N GLY A 52 0.76 8.64 4.33
CA GLY A 52 -0.24 9.41 3.60
C GLY A 52 -0.92 10.51 4.44
N LEU A 53 -1.02 10.34 5.77
CA LEU A 53 -1.47 11.40 6.68
C LEU A 53 -0.42 12.51 6.80
N ARG A 54 0.86 12.16 6.92
CA ARG A 54 1.99 13.11 6.99
C ARG A 54 2.13 13.90 5.70
N GLU A 55 1.97 13.25 4.55
CA GLU A 55 2.04 13.90 3.24
C GLU A 55 0.88 14.89 3.07
N ARG A 56 -0.35 14.50 3.44
CA ARG A 56 -1.51 15.42 3.46
C ARG A 56 -1.35 16.57 4.45
N ALA A 57 -0.74 16.33 5.62
CA ALA A 57 -0.44 17.37 6.59
C ALA A 57 0.57 18.39 6.04
N ARG A 58 1.67 17.92 5.44
CA ARG A 58 2.67 18.78 4.78
C ARG A 58 2.06 19.60 3.65
N ALA A 59 1.19 19.01 2.84
CA ALA A 59 0.50 19.71 1.75
C ALA A 59 -0.44 20.82 2.25
N ARG A 60 -1.01 20.70 3.46
CA ARG A 60 -1.91 21.72 4.04
C ARG A 60 -1.19 22.82 4.82
N THR A 61 -0.03 22.52 5.41
CA THR A 61 0.66 23.46 6.32
C THR A 61 1.92 24.11 5.71
N GLY A 62 2.27 23.75 4.47
CA GLY A 62 3.44 24.31 3.77
C GLY A 62 4.76 23.93 4.46
N ASN A 63 5.77 24.80 4.37
CA ASN A 63 7.11 24.59 4.96
C ASN A 63 7.17 24.80 6.49
N HIS A 64 6.04 24.96 7.18
CA HIS A 64 6.06 25.13 8.62
C HIS A 64 6.38 23.78 9.30
N PRO A 65 7.47 23.67 10.09
CA PRO A 65 7.78 22.45 10.79
C PRO A 65 6.62 22.09 11.71
N GLN A 66 6.08 20.88 11.57
CA GLN A 66 5.09 20.37 12.52
C GLN A 66 5.82 20.01 13.81
N SER A 67 5.72 20.85 14.82
CA SER A 67 6.25 20.55 16.16
C SER A 67 5.39 19.49 16.84
N ASP A 68 6.01 18.66 17.69
CA ASP A 68 5.28 17.76 18.57
C ASP A 68 4.37 18.59 19.49
N SER A 69 3.08 18.24 19.53
CA SER A 69 2.11 18.95 20.35
C SER A 69 2.46 18.87 21.84
N ALA A 70 3.17 17.81 22.27
CA ALA A 70 3.67 17.69 23.62
C ALA A 70 4.64 18.82 24.00
N ASP A 71 5.45 19.31 23.05
CA ASP A 71 6.39 20.40 23.29
C ASP A 71 5.69 21.76 23.38
N LEU A 72 4.68 21.98 22.53
CA LEU A 72 3.85 23.21 22.58
C LEU A 72 3.05 23.32 23.89
N ILE A 73 2.53 22.19 24.37
CA ILE A 73 1.78 22.14 25.64
C ILE A 73 2.73 22.37 26.83
N ARG A 74 3.98 21.86 26.76
CA ARG A 74 4.99 22.10 27.79
C ARG A 74 5.39 23.58 27.82
N GLN A 75 5.66 24.17 26.66
CA GLN A 75 5.98 25.59 26.56
C GLN A 75 4.86 26.48 27.13
N GLY A 76 3.60 26.23 26.75
CA GLY A 76 2.47 27.00 27.28
C GLY A 76 2.19 26.77 28.77
N ARG A 77 2.71 25.68 29.36
CA ARG A 77 2.67 25.45 30.82
C ARG A 77 3.76 26.23 31.54
N ASP A 78 4.97 26.25 30.97
CA ASP A 78 6.14 26.88 31.58
C ASP A 78 6.13 28.41 31.46
N GLU A 79 5.32 28.97 30.54
CA GLU A 79 5.09 30.40 30.35
C GLU A 79 4.03 31.02 31.31
N ARG A 80 3.42 30.23 32.20
CA ARG A 80 2.37 30.66 33.15
C ARG A 80 2.84 30.71 34.59
#